data_AF-A0A8D0FQF8-F1
#
_entry.id   AF-A0A8D0FQF8-F1
#
_cell.length_a   1.000
_cell.length_b   1.000
_cell.length_c   1.000
_cell.angle_alpha   90.00
_cell.angle_beta   90.00
_cell.angle_gamma   90.00
#
_symmetry.space_group_name_H-M   'P 1'
#
loop_
_entity.id
_entity.type
_entity.pdbx_description
1 polymer ?
#
loop_
_entity_poly.entity_id
_entity_poly.type
_entity_poly.pdbx_seq_one_letter_code
_entity_poly.pdbx_strand_id
1 'polypeptide(L)'
;MAELQMLLEEEIPGGRRALFDSYTNLERVAEYCETNYIQSADKQRALEETKAYTTQSLASVAYLINTLANNVLQMLDIQASQLRL
;
A
#
# COMPACT_ATOMS: atom_id res chain seq x y z
N MET A 1 11.65 -13.65 -20.62
CA MET A 1 12.41 -12.38 -20.71
C MET A 1 11.51 -11.15 -20.57
N ALA A 2 10.42 -11.03 -21.34
CA ALA A 2 9.48 -9.89 -21.22
C ALA A 2 8.84 -9.74 -19.81
N GLU A 3 8.44 -10.85 -19.19
CA GLU A 3 7.83 -10.86 -17.84
C GLU A 3 8.80 -10.40 -16.75
N LEU A 4 10.06 -10.88 -16.78
CA LEU A 4 11.09 -10.43 -15.85
C LEU A 4 11.40 -8.94 -16.00
N GLN A 5 11.41 -8.44 -17.24
CA GLN A 5 11.63 -7.02 -17.50
C GLN A 5 10.49 -6.17 -16.95
N MET A 6 9.24 -6.57 -17.16
CA MET A 6 8.06 -5.90 -16.62
C MET A 6 8.07 -5.83 -15.09
N LEU A 7 8.41 -6.95 -14.42
CA LEU A 7 8.56 -6.99 -12.97
C LEU A 7 9.63 -6.01 -12.47
N LEU A 8 10.80 -5.97 -13.12
CA LEU A 8 11.94 -5.16 -12.72
C LEU A 8 11.78 -3.66 -13.00
N GLU A 9 11.22 -3.30 -14.16
CA GLU A 9 11.19 -1.92 -14.64
C GLU A 9 9.88 -1.21 -14.26
N GLU A 10 8.78 -1.94 -14.08
CA GLU A 10 7.45 -1.35 -13.89
C GLU A 10 6.81 -1.77 -12.57
N GLU A 11 6.53 -3.07 -12.38
CA GLU A 11 5.61 -3.50 -11.33
C GLU A 11 6.22 -3.41 -9.92
N ILE A 12 7.45 -3.88 -9.72
CA ILE A 12 8.13 -3.78 -8.42
C ILE A 12 8.45 -2.32 -8.08
N PRO A 13 9.04 -1.50 -8.98
CA PRO A 13 9.23 -0.06 -8.72
C PRO A 13 7.90 0.67 -8.51
N GLY A 14 6.85 0.32 -9.24
CA GLY A 14 5.49 0.85 -9.07
C GLY A 14 4.91 0.53 -7.71
N GLY A 15 4.93 -0.74 -7.29
CA GLY A 15 4.46 -1.17 -5.98
C GLY A 15 5.23 -0.54 -4.82
N ARG A 16 6.56 -0.38 -4.96
CA ARG A 16 7.38 0.35 -3.98
C ARG A 16 7.01 1.83 -3.87
N ARG A 17 6.78 2.50 -5.00
CA ARG A 17 6.29 3.90 -5.01
C ARG A 17 4.93 4.00 -4.35
N ALA A 18 4.00 3.11 -4.68
CA ALA A 18 2.67 3.09 -4.07
C ALA A 18 2.72 2.90 -2.55
N LEU A 19 3.64 2.08 -2.02
CA LEU A 19 3.87 1.97 -0.58
C LEU A 19 4.41 3.27 0.04
N PHE A 20 5.31 3.96 -0.65
CA PHE A 20 5.84 5.24 -0.18
C PHE A 20 4.76 6.36 -0.21
N ASP A 21 3.94 6.37 -1.25
CA ASP A 21 2.78 7.26 -1.35
C ASP A 21 1.77 6.95 -0.24
N SER A 22 1.54 5.66 0.04
CA SER A 22 0.68 5.21 1.15
C SER A 22 1.18 5.73 2.49
N TYR A 23 2.49 5.66 2.78
CA TYR A 23 3.07 6.23 4.00
C TYR A 23 2.73 7.72 4.17
N THR A 24 2.98 8.52 3.14
CA THR A 24 2.73 9.98 3.18
C THR A 24 1.23 10.30 3.28
N ASN A 25 0.38 9.52 2.59
CA ASN A 25 -1.06 9.73 2.62
C ASN A 25 -1.67 9.33 3.96
N LEU A 26 -1.18 8.28 4.61
CA LEU A 26 -1.68 7.84 5.92
C LEU A 26 -1.37 8.86 7.02
N GLU A 27 -0.25 9.55 6.94
CA GLU A 27 0.06 10.67 7.84
C GLU A 27 -1.00 11.78 7.73
N ARG A 28 -1.34 12.18 6.50
CA ARG A 28 -2.39 13.18 6.24
C ARG A 28 -3.78 12.70 6.67
N VAL A 29 -4.09 11.42 6.47
CA VAL A 29 -5.37 10.82 6.92
C VAL A 29 -5.45 10.86 8.44
N ALA A 30 -4.36 10.56 9.16
CA ALA A 30 -4.32 10.63 10.60
C ALA A 30 -4.52 12.08 11.10
N GLU A 31 -3.80 13.05 10.53
CA GLU A 31 -3.97 14.48 10.85
C GLU A 31 -5.41 14.96 10.58
N TYR A 32 -6.00 14.54 9.46
CA TYR A 32 -7.39 14.84 9.14
C TYR A 32 -8.35 14.26 10.17
N CYS A 33 -8.20 12.98 10.53
CA CYS A 33 -9.09 12.32 11.49
C CYS A 33 -9.04 13.02 12.86
N GLU A 34 -7.85 13.38 13.34
CA GLU A 34 -7.67 14.13 14.58
C GLU A 34 -8.32 15.52 14.51
N THR A 35 -7.99 16.29 13.47
CA THR A 35 -8.51 17.64 13.28
C THR A 35 -10.03 17.64 13.15
N ASN A 36 -10.59 16.73 12.34
CA ASN A 36 -12.03 16.57 12.15
C ASN A 36 -12.70 16.20 13.47
N TYR A 37 -12.13 15.28 14.25
CA TYR A 37 -12.66 14.94 15.56
C TYR A 37 -12.64 16.12 16.51
N ILE A 38 -11.58 16.92 16.57
CA ILE A 38 -11.48 18.11 17.44
C ILE A 38 -12.50 19.19 17.04
N GLN A 39 -12.64 19.46 15.74
CA GLN A 39 -13.46 20.56 15.23
C GLN A 39 -14.96 20.21 15.10
N SER A 40 -15.30 18.93 14.90
CA SER A 40 -16.69 18.52 14.71
C SER A 40 -17.54 18.75 15.97
N ALA A 41 -18.76 19.27 15.78
CA ALA A 41 -19.77 19.35 16.83
C ALA A 41 -20.34 17.96 17.19
N ASP A 42 -20.45 17.07 16.19
CA ASP A 42 -20.87 15.68 16.37
C ASP A 42 -19.65 14.76 16.46
N LYS A 43 -19.23 14.48 17.68
CA LYS A 43 -18.08 13.62 17.97
C LYS A 43 -18.32 12.16 17.59
N GLN A 44 -19.57 11.69 17.68
CA GLN A 44 -19.88 10.29 17.39
C GLN A 44 -19.73 10.03 15.90
N ARG A 45 -20.24 10.94 15.06
CA ARG A 45 -20.05 10.86 13.61
C ARG A 45 -18.58 10.94 13.20
N ALA A 46 -17.81 11.87 13.77
CA ALA A 46 -16.39 12.01 13.44
C ALA A 46 -15.56 10.76 13.85
N LEU A 47 -15.94 10.11 14.97
CA LEU A 47 -15.31 8.86 15.38
C LEU A 47 -15.62 7.71 14.41
N GLU A 48 -16.89 7.58 13.97
CA GLU A 48 -17.25 6.55 12.98
C GLU A 48 -16.51 6.76 11.65
N GLU A 49 -16.34 8.01 11.22
CA GLU A 49 -15.53 8.35 10.05
C GLU A 49 -14.06 7.94 10.24
N THR A 50 -13.48 8.21 11.42
CA THR A 50 -12.10 7.80 11.75
C THR A 50 -11.94 6.28 11.72
N LYS A 51 -12.92 5.53 12.24
CA LYS A 51 -12.92 4.05 12.17
C LYS A 51 -12.97 3.55 10.72
N ALA A 52 -13.76 4.21 9.87
CA ALA A 52 -13.83 3.88 8.44
C ALA A 52 -12.47 4.09 7.76
N TYR A 53 -11.83 5.25 7.96
CA TYR A 53 -10.48 5.51 7.46
C TYR A 53 -9.45 4.52 7.98
N THR A 54 -9.54 4.13 9.27
CA THR A 54 -8.64 3.14 9.87
C THR A 54 -8.78 1.78 9.17
N THR A 55 -10.01 1.35 8.91
CA THR A 55 -10.29 0.07 8.24
C THR A 55 -9.79 0.09 6.80
N GLN A 56 -10.06 1.17 6.07
CA GLN A 56 -9.59 1.34 4.70
C GLN A 56 -8.05 1.36 4.62
N SER A 57 -7.41 2.05 5.56
CA SER A 57 -5.94 2.15 5.66
C SER A 57 -5.31 0.78 5.87
N LEU A 58 -5.85 -0.01 6.81
CA LEU A 58 -5.40 -1.37 7.06
C LEU A 58 -5.51 -2.25 5.81
N ALA A 59 -6.66 -2.23 5.14
CA ALA A 59 -6.89 -3.01 3.92
C ALA A 59 -5.95 -2.59 2.78
N SER A 60 -5.75 -1.28 2.60
CA SER A 60 -4.90 -0.72 1.55
C SER A 60 -3.44 -1.13 1.72
N VAL A 61 -2.88 -0.98 2.93
CA VAL A 61 -1.48 -1.34 3.20
C VAL A 61 -1.28 -2.85 3.05
N ALA A 62 -2.18 -3.67 3.60
CA ALA A 62 -2.10 -5.12 3.48
C ALA A 62 -2.10 -5.57 2.00
N TYR A 63 -2.96 -4.96 1.18
CA TYR A 63 -3.01 -5.24 -0.25
C TYR A 63 -1.69 -4.86 -0.95
N LEU A 64 -1.17 -3.65 -0.71
CA LEU A 64 0.06 -3.18 -1.34
C LEU A 64 1.26 -4.08 -0.99
N ILE A 65 1.40 -4.46 0.29
CA ILE A 65 2.44 -5.38 0.74
C ILE A 65 2.30 -6.74 0.07
N ASN A 66 1.09 -7.31 0.06
CA ASN A 66 0.84 -8.60 -0.55
C ASN A 66 1.18 -8.60 -2.05
N THR A 67 0.74 -7.59 -2.79
CA THR A 67 1.02 -7.47 -4.23
C THR A 67 2.52 -7.38 -4.49
N LEU A 68 3.24 -6.51 -3.76
CA LEU A 68 4.67 -6.36 -3.94
C LEU A 68 5.43 -7.65 -3.58
N ALA A 69 5.02 -8.34 -2.51
CA ALA A 69 5.64 -9.60 -2.10
C ALA A 69 5.48 -10.68 -3.18
N ASN A 70 4.29 -10.82 -3.77
CA ASN A 70 4.06 -11.78 -4.86
C ASN A 70 4.93 -11.47 -6.09
N ASN A 71 5.03 -10.20 -6.49
CA ASN A 71 5.85 -9.80 -7.63
C ASN A 71 7.35 -10.08 -7.39
N VAL A 72 7.84 -9.85 -6.16
CA VAL A 72 9.22 -10.17 -5.79
C VAL A 72 9.48 -11.68 -5.81
N LEU A 73 8.56 -12.50 -5.28
CA LEU A 73 8.69 -13.96 -5.32
C LEU A 73 8.72 -14.47 -6.76
N GLN A 74 7.81 -14.00 -7.61
CA GLN A 74 7.76 -14.35 -9.03
C GLN A 74 9.05 -13.97 -9.77
N MET A 75 9.60 -12.78 -9.51
CA MET A 75 10.88 -12.36 -10.06
C MET A 75 12.01 -13.33 -9.68
N LEU A 76 12.09 -13.74 -8.41
CA LEU A 76 13.11 -14.67 -7.91
C LEU A 76 12.94 -16.06 -8.52
N ASP A 77 11.71 -16.56 -8.67
CA ASP A 77 11.43 -17.85 -9.31
C ASP A 77 11.86 -17.86 -10.79
N ILE A 78 11.59 -16.77 -11.52
CA ILE A 78 12.04 -16.62 -12.92
C ILE A 78 13.56 -16.62 -12.99
N GLN A 79 14.25 -15.84 -12.15
CA GLN A 79 15.72 -15.79 -12.12
C GLN A 79 16.33 -17.16 -11.75
N ALA A 80 15.77 -17.86 -10.77
CA ALA A 80 16.22 -19.20 -10.39
C ALA A 80 16.05 -20.22 -11.53
N SER A 81 14.98 -20.12 -12.32
CA SER A 81 14.77 -20.98 -13.48
C SER A 81 15.79 -20.73 -14.59
N GLN A 82 16.21 -19.48 -14.79
CA GLN A 82 17.22 -19.09 -15.79
C GLN A 82 18.62 -19.60 -15.45
N LEU A 83 18.95 -19.77 -14.16
CA LEU A 83 20.25 -20.30 -13.72
C LEU A 83 20.35 -21.83 -13.77
N ARG A 84 19.20 -22.53 -13.87
CA ARG A 84 19.14 -24.00 -13.97
C ARG A 84 19.29 -24.50 -15.41
N LEU A 85 19.27 -23.58 -16.38
CA LEU A 85 19.48 -23.81 -17.81
C LEU A 85 20.91 -23.42 -18.20
#